data_AF-A0AA42B6W5-F1
#
_entry.id   AF-A0AA42B6W5-F1
#
_cell.length_a   1.000
_cell.length_b   1.000
_cell.length_c   1.000
_cell.angle_alpha   90.00
_cell.angle_beta   90.00
_cell.angle_gamma   90.00
#
_symmetry.space_group_name_H-M   'P 1'
#
loop_
_entity.id
_entity.type
_entity.pdbx_description
1 polymer ?
#
loop_
_entity_poly.entity_id
_entity_poly.type
_entity_poly.pdbx_seq_one_letter_code
_entity_poly.pdbx_strand_id
1 'polypeptide(L)'
;MDLRYEQSIHDFEHLLNSNDSSIEQYQANYAGAHIAALKSIFATTQYILSPPIFLALCKVYSEHFPTSDWDINRYGKHFAHLLTSQQQSSKSVQFPWLDLGLLATFEYCIGLCYYPASSDASKVLINAEIIQMLRRRHDWLVQLKHDHNYLEMPFSIEQFGAGVLVQRDYKIALTDW
;
A
#
# COMPACT_ATOMS: atom_id res chain seq x y z
N MET A 1 10.62 -26.14 24.78
CA MET A 1 9.66 -25.98 23.67
C MET A 1 8.35 -26.60 24.16
N ASP A 2 7.22 -25.90 24.02
CA ASP A 2 5.94 -26.33 24.61
C ASP A 2 5.36 -27.51 23.81
N LEU A 3 5.02 -28.62 24.47
CA LEU A 3 4.47 -29.83 23.83
C LEU A 3 3.24 -29.51 22.97
N ARG A 4 2.46 -28.48 23.34
CA ARG A 4 1.30 -28.02 22.57
C ARG A 4 1.68 -27.36 21.24
N TYR A 5 2.83 -26.70 21.19
CA TYR A 5 3.33 -26.07 19.98
C TYR A 5 3.79 -27.12 18.97
N GLU A 6 4.56 -28.11 19.41
CA GLU A 6 4.98 -29.22 18.55
C GLU A 6 3.79 -30.02 18.01
N GLN A 7 2.77 -30.25 18.84
CA GLN A 7 1.53 -30.91 18.41
C GLN A 7 0.77 -30.07 17.38
N SER A 8 0.67 -28.75 17.57
CA SER A 8 0.01 -27.87 16.61
C SER A 8 0.71 -27.77 15.25
N ILE A 9 2.06 -27.88 15.21
CA ILE A 9 2.80 -27.97 13.95
C ILE A 9 2.51 -29.31 13.27
N HIS A 10 2.54 -30.41 14.01
CA HIS A 10 2.34 -31.75 13.47
C HIS A 10 0.91 -31.96 12.94
N ASP A 11 -0.10 -31.36 13.60
CA ASP A 11 -1.49 -31.34 13.16
C ASP A 11 -1.66 -30.51 11.87
N PHE A 12 -0.94 -29.38 11.76
CA PHE A 12 -0.93 -28.56 10.56
C PHE A 12 -0.27 -29.25 9.37
N GLU A 13 0.84 -29.96 9.57
CA GLU A 13 1.49 -30.79 8.55
C GLU A 13 0.56 -31.92 8.07
N HIS A 14 -0.20 -32.53 8.98
CA HIS A 14 -1.13 -33.59 8.63
C HIS A 14 -2.34 -33.06 7.85
N LEU A 15 -2.83 -31.86 8.19
CA LEU A 15 -3.82 -31.13 7.41
C LEU A 15 -3.29 -30.87 5.99
N LEU A 16 -2.08 -30.30 5.86
CA LEU A 16 -1.43 -29.99 4.56
C LEU A 16 -1.35 -31.19 3.62
N ASN A 17 -1.08 -32.38 4.18
CA ASN A 17 -0.95 -33.61 3.40
C ASN A 17 -2.28 -34.30 3.07
N SER A 18 -3.40 -33.86 3.66
CA SER A 18 -4.69 -34.55 3.54
C SER A 18 -5.61 -34.03 2.43
N ASN A 19 -5.17 -33.04 1.62
CA ASN A 19 -6.00 -32.39 0.60
C ASN A 19 -7.35 -31.88 1.17
N ASP A 20 -7.33 -31.48 2.44
CA ASP A 20 -8.52 -31.07 3.16
C ASP A 20 -9.00 -29.68 2.69
N SER A 21 -10.30 -29.59 2.43
CA SER A 21 -11.04 -28.37 2.06
C SER A 21 -10.81 -27.19 3.01
N SER A 22 -10.39 -27.46 4.24
CA SER A 22 -9.99 -26.45 5.23
C SER A 22 -8.81 -25.60 4.75
N ILE A 23 -7.83 -26.16 4.03
CA ILE A 23 -6.66 -25.42 3.52
C ILE A 23 -7.06 -24.44 2.44
N GLU A 24 -7.96 -24.83 1.54
CA GLU A 24 -8.49 -23.94 0.50
C GLU A 24 -9.21 -22.75 1.13
N GLN A 25 -9.97 -22.97 2.21
CA GLN A 25 -10.61 -21.89 2.95
C GLN A 25 -9.57 -20.96 3.61
N TYR A 26 -8.50 -21.50 4.20
CA TYR A 26 -7.43 -20.68 4.77
C TYR A 26 -6.72 -19.85 3.69
N GLN A 27 -6.39 -20.43 2.54
CA GLN A 27 -5.77 -19.73 1.42
C GLN A 27 -6.69 -18.63 0.87
N ALA A 28 -7.98 -18.92 0.73
CA ALA A 28 -8.97 -17.93 0.30
C ALA A 28 -9.10 -16.77 1.29
N ASN A 29 -9.14 -17.06 2.59
CA ASN A 29 -9.19 -16.05 3.66
C ASN A 29 -7.90 -15.21 3.68
N TYR A 30 -6.74 -15.86 3.53
CA TYR A 30 -5.45 -15.19 3.44
C TYR A 30 -5.44 -14.21 2.26
N ALA A 31 -5.76 -14.66 1.05
CA ALA A 31 -5.82 -13.79 -0.13
C ALA A 31 -6.85 -12.67 0.03
N GLY A 32 -8.02 -12.98 0.60
CA GLY A 32 -9.07 -12.00 0.87
C GLY A 32 -8.62 -10.88 1.82
N ALA A 33 -7.93 -11.22 2.91
CA ALA A 33 -7.41 -10.26 3.87
C ALA A 33 -6.34 -9.34 3.25
N HIS A 34 -5.42 -9.89 2.46
CA HIS A 34 -4.39 -9.12 1.78
C HIS A 34 -4.97 -8.17 0.72
N ILE A 35 -5.94 -8.63 -0.05
CA ILE A 35 -6.66 -7.78 -1.02
C ILE A 35 -7.42 -6.66 -0.28
N ALA A 36 -8.09 -6.96 0.82
CA ALA A 36 -8.79 -5.95 1.62
C ALA A 36 -7.81 -4.89 2.18
N ALA A 37 -6.64 -5.31 2.65
CA ALA A 37 -5.60 -4.41 3.11
C ALA A 37 -5.10 -3.49 1.99
N LEU A 38 -4.78 -4.04 0.81
CA LEU A 38 -4.37 -3.22 -0.33
C LEU A 38 -5.44 -2.20 -0.73
N LYS A 39 -6.72 -2.59 -0.75
CA LYS A 39 -7.82 -1.66 -1.04
C LYS A 39 -7.93 -0.52 -0.02
N SER A 40 -7.69 -0.81 1.25
CA SER A 40 -7.72 0.20 2.30
C SER A 40 -6.51 1.14 2.24
N ILE A 41 -5.34 0.63 1.88
CA ILE A 41 -4.10 1.40 1.83
C ILE A 41 -4.06 2.27 0.59
N PHE A 42 -4.50 1.76 -0.56
CA PHE A 42 -4.37 2.38 -1.88
C PHE A 42 -5.73 2.78 -2.48
N ALA A 43 -6.58 3.43 -1.68
CA ALA A 43 -7.95 3.76 -2.04
C ALA A 43 -8.04 4.68 -3.28
N THR A 44 -7.18 5.69 -3.36
CA THR A 44 -7.13 6.62 -4.50
C THR A 44 -6.55 5.93 -5.73
N THR A 45 -5.52 5.11 -5.58
CA THR A 45 -5.01 4.28 -6.68
C THR A 45 -6.09 3.34 -7.23
N GLN A 46 -6.91 2.72 -6.36
CA GLN A 46 -8.05 1.90 -6.77
C GLN A 46 -9.08 2.71 -7.56
N TYR A 47 -9.40 3.93 -7.10
CA TYR A 47 -10.33 4.82 -7.79
C TYR A 47 -9.86 5.10 -9.23
N ILE A 48 -8.58 5.48 -9.41
CA ILE A 48 -8.03 5.85 -10.73
C ILE A 48 -7.94 4.65 -11.68
N LEU A 49 -7.53 3.48 -11.18
CA LEU A 49 -7.40 2.27 -12.00
C LEU A 49 -8.74 1.60 -12.31
N SER A 50 -9.82 1.97 -11.62
CA SER A 50 -11.07 1.24 -11.50
C SER A 50 -10.97 -0.07 -10.69
N PRO A 51 -12.05 -0.48 -10.00
CA PRO A 51 -12.02 -1.67 -9.15
C PRO A 51 -11.59 -2.98 -9.84
N PRO A 52 -12.01 -3.31 -11.08
CA PRO A 52 -11.62 -4.56 -11.71
C PRO A 52 -10.11 -4.67 -11.99
N ILE A 53 -9.49 -3.59 -12.46
CA ILE A 53 -8.06 -3.58 -12.80
C ILE A 53 -7.22 -3.58 -11.52
N PHE A 54 -7.61 -2.77 -10.54
CA PHE A 54 -6.96 -2.76 -9.24
C PHE A 54 -7.02 -4.13 -8.55
N LEU A 55 -8.17 -4.81 -8.60
CA LEU A 55 -8.34 -6.15 -8.05
C LEU A 55 -7.42 -7.17 -8.73
N ALA A 56 -7.27 -7.10 -10.06
CA ALA A 56 -6.36 -7.98 -10.79
C ALA A 56 -4.90 -7.77 -10.33
N LEU A 57 -4.47 -6.52 -10.16
CA LEU A 57 -3.14 -6.19 -9.66
C LEU A 57 -2.94 -6.64 -8.21
N CYS A 58 -3.96 -6.54 -7.35
CA CYS A 58 -3.91 -7.02 -5.97
C CYS A 58 -3.73 -8.54 -5.89
N LYS A 59 -4.38 -9.30 -6.79
CA LYS A 59 -4.21 -10.76 -6.89
C LYS A 59 -2.78 -11.12 -7.27
N VAL A 60 -2.29 -10.53 -8.37
CA VAL A 60 -0.89 -10.71 -8.83
C VAL A 60 0.09 -10.34 -7.72
N TYR A 61 -0.13 -9.21 -7.03
CA TYR A 61 0.73 -8.81 -5.92
C TYR A 61 0.70 -9.85 -4.79
N SER A 62 -0.48 -10.34 -4.40
CA SER A 62 -0.61 -11.28 -3.28
C SER A 62 -0.10 -12.68 -3.56
N GLU A 63 -0.03 -13.06 -4.83
CA GLU A 63 0.57 -14.32 -5.27
C GLU A 63 2.11 -14.25 -5.30
N HIS A 64 2.69 -13.07 -5.56
CA HIS A 64 4.14 -12.93 -5.78
C HIS A 64 4.91 -12.21 -4.67
N PHE A 65 4.24 -11.49 -3.77
CA PHE A 65 4.85 -10.70 -2.71
C PHE A 65 4.30 -11.11 -1.33
N PRO A 66 4.75 -12.25 -0.77
CA PRO A 66 4.30 -12.70 0.55
C PRO A 66 4.64 -11.65 1.62
N THR A 67 3.81 -11.58 2.68
CA THR A 67 4.06 -10.63 3.76
C THR A 67 5.36 -10.97 4.49
N SER A 68 6.16 -9.94 4.78
CA SER A 68 7.34 -10.03 5.64
C SER A 68 7.09 -9.40 7.02
N ASP A 69 5.90 -8.84 7.22
CA ASP A 69 5.48 -8.18 8.45
C ASP A 69 4.21 -8.85 8.99
N TRP A 70 4.10 -8.91 10.31
CA TRP A 70 2.90 -9.44 10.97
C TRP A 70 1.75 -8.43 10.94
N ASP A 71 2.06 -7.14 10.81
CA ASP A 71 1.06 -6.09 10.69
C ASP A 71 0.56 -5.98 9.24
N ILE A 72 -0.68 -6.45 9.03
CA ILE A 72 -1.35 -6.42 7.74
C ILE A 72 -1.50 -4.99 7.17
N ASN A 73 -1.51 -3.96 8.02
CA ASN A 73 -1.61 -2.57 7.56
C ASN A 73 -0.32 -2.04 6.92
N ARG A 74 0.77 -2.79 7.04
CA ARG A 74 2.07 -2.50 6.40
C ARG A 74 2.30 -3.35 5.15
N TYR A 75 1.29 -4.12 4.76
CA TYR A 75 1.30 -4.85 3.51
C TYR A 75 1.26 -3.90 2.31
N GLY A 76 1.88 -4.29 1.18
CA GLY A 76 1.91 -3.46 -0.03
C GLY A 76 3.16 -2.60 -0.23
N LYS A 77 4.22 -2.77 0.58
CA LYS A 77 5.51 -2.06 0.44
C LYS A 77 6.05 -2.03 -1.00
N HIS A 78 5.88 -3.12 -1.76
CA HIS A 78 6.38 -3.25 -3.13
C HIS A 78 5.30 -2.98 -4.20
N PHE A 79 4.09 -2.61 -3.80
CA PHE A 79 2.97 -2.43 -4.72
C PHE A 79 3.21 -1.28 -5.71
N ALA A 80 3.80 -0.18 -5.23
CA ALA A 80 4.24 0.93 -6.09
C ALA A 80 5.21 0.47 -7.19
N HIS A 81 6.16 -0.42 -6.86
CA HIS A 81 7.11 -0.96 -7.83
C HIS A 81 6.40 -1.84 -8.88
N LEU A 82 5.43 -2.66 -8.45
CA LEU A 82 4.60 -3.44 -9.36
C LEU A 82 3.88 -2.51 -10.35
N LEU A 83 3.28 -1.41 -9.89
CA LEU A 83 2.62 -0.43 -10.76
C LEU A 83 3.60 0.20 -11.77
N THR A 84 4.75 0.68 -11.30
CA THR A 84 5.77 1.26 -12.19
C THR A 84 6.27 0.26 -13.23
N SER A 85 6.40 -1.02 -12.88
CA SER A 85 6.84 -2.06 -13.83
C SER A 85 5.86 -2.27 -14.99
N GLN A 86 4.58 -1.91 -14.84
CA GLN A 86 3.59 -2.04 -15.92
C GLN A 86 3.87 -1.12 -17.12
N GLN A 87 4.76 -0.13 -16.98
CA GLN A 87 5.27 0.65 -18.11
C GLN A 87 6.01 -0.19 -19.15
N GLN A 88 6.48 -1.39 -18.78
CA GLN A 88 7.15 -2.34 -19.67
C GLN A 88 6.17 -3.35 -20.30
N SER A 89 4.89 -3.32 -19.89
CA SER A 89 3.88 -4.22 -20.41
C SER A 89 3.39 -3.81 -21.80
N SER A 90 2.69 -4.71 -22.48
CA SER A 90 1.98 -4.41 -23.73
C SER A 90 0.85 -3.38 -23.57
N LYS A 91 0.46 -3.06 -22.32
CA LYS A 91 -0.56 -2.07 -21.96
C LYS A 91 0.03 -0.81 -21.34
N SER A 92 1.31 -0.52 -21.59
CA SER A 92 2.04 0.62 -21.02
C SER A 92 1.38 1.97 -21.30
N VAL A 93 0.68 2.11 -22.43
CA VAL A 93 0.01 3.37 -22.83
C VAL A 93 -1.38 3.57 -22.22
N GLN A 94 -1.94 2.55 -21.55
CA GLN A 94 -3.32 2.60 -21.06
C GLN A 94 -3.47 3.49 -19.81
N PHE A 95 -2.41 3.55 -19.00
CA PHE A 95 -2.39 4.29 -17.75
C PHE A 95 -1.06 5.03 -17.57
N PRO A 96 -1.04 6.15 -16.85
CA PRO A 96 0.21 6.81 -16.46
C PRO A 96 0.90 6.03 -15.33
N TRP A 97 1.44 4.85 -15.64
CA TRP A 97 1.99 3.89 -14.67
C TRP A 97 3.05 4.45 -13.74
N LEU A 98 3.87 5.39 -14.23
CA LEU A 98 4.86 6.08 -13.41
C LEU A 98 4.20 6.95 -12.34
N ASP A 99 3.23 7.79 -12.73
CA ASP A 99 2.48 8.63 -11.79
C ASP A 99 1.70 7.75 -10.79
N LEU A 100 1.12 6.63 -11.23
CA LEU A 100 0.43 5.66 -10.35
C LEU A 100 1.38 5.01 -9.33
N GLY A 101 2.62 4.69 -9.72
CA GLY A 101 3.64 4.21 -8.78
C GLY A 101 4.01 5.26 -7.73
N LEU A 102 4.13 6.53 -8.14
CA LEU A 102 4.37 7.65 -7.21
C LEU A 102 3.19 7.87 -6.25
N LEU A 103 1.96 7.78 -6.76
CA LEU A 103 0.73 7.88 -5.96
C LEU A 103 0.67 6.77 -4.92
N ALA A 104 0.86 5.51 -5.33
CA ALA A 104 0.86 4.37 -4.41
C ALA A 104 1.99 4.50 -3.38
N THR A 105 3.16 5.01 -3.76
CA THR A 105 4.23 5.30 -2.79
C THR A 105 3.74 6.28 -1.73
N PHE A 106 3.08 7.36 -2.13
CA PHE A 106 2.55 8.36 -1.22
C PHE A 106 1.44 7.82 -0.30
N GLU A 107 0.47 7.08 -0.84
CA GLU A 107 -0.58 6.41 -0.05
C GLU A 107 0.00 5.42 0.98
N TYR A 108 1.02 4.64 0.58
CA TYR A 108 1.73 3.76 1.51
C TYR A 108 2.46 4.55 2.61
N CYS A 109 3.10 5.67 2.27
CA CYS A 109 3.72 6.56 3.26
C CYS A 109 2.70 7.11 4.27
N ILE A 110 1.49 7.47 3.83
CA ILE A 110 0.39 7.87 4.72
C ILE A 110 0.04 6.73 5.69
N GLY A 111 -0.08 5.51 5.17
CA GLY A 111 -0.33 4.31 5.99
C GLY A 111 0.75 4.06 7.05
N LEU A 112 2.03 4.23 6.70
CA LEU A 112 3.14 4.10 7.65
C LEU A 112 3.08 5.13 8.79
N CYS A 113 2.57 6.34 8.54
CA CYS A 113 2.36 7.32 9.59
C CYS A 113 1.19 6.95 10.52
N TYR A 114 0.19 6.20 10.03
CA TYR A 114 -0.93 5.68 10.82
C TYR A 114 -0.50 4.51 11.72
N TYR A 115 0.25 3.55 11.15
CA TYR A 115 0.70 2.33 11.82
C TYR A 115 2.24 2.29 11.94
N PRO A 116 2.84 3.15 12.79
CA PRO A 116 4.28 3.21 12.91
C PRO A 116 4.83 1.96 13.62
N ALA A 117 5.87 1.35 13.04
CA ALA A 117 6.55 0.18 13.59
C ALA A 117 7.25 0.45 14.94
N SER A 118 7.63 1.70 15.16
CA SER A 118 8.29 2.21 16.35
C SER A 118 7.93 3.69 16.53
N SER A 119 8.13 4.26 17.71
CA SER A 119 7.84 5.68 17.99
C SER A 119 8.54 6.65 17.03
N ASP A 120 9.70 6.27 16.51
CA ASP A 120 10.53 7.08 15.60
C ASP A 120 10.12 6.96 14.13
N ALA A 121 9.32 5.95 13.75
CA ALA A 121 8.82 5.77 12.38
C ALA A 121 7.65 6.72 12.03
N SER A 122 7.39 7.71 12.87
CA SER A 122 6.26 8.64 12.77
C SER A 122 6.45 9.76 11.74
N LYS A 123 7.56 9.76 11.01
CA LYS A 123 7.92 10.78 10.03
C LYS A 123 8.41 10.12 8.74
N VAL A 124 7.75 10.42 7.63
CA VAL A 124 8.13 9.91 6.31
C VAL A 124 8.44 11.08 5.39
N LEU A 125 9.64 11.07 4.80
CA LEU A 125 10.05 12.06 3.81
C LEU A 125 9.46 11.69 2.45
N ILE A 126 8.73 12.64 1.87
CA ILE A 126 8.17 12.57 0.52
C ILE A 126 9.11 13.28 -0.43
N ASN A 127 9.50 12.59 -1.50
CA ASN A 127 10.45 13.09 -2.48
C ASN A 127 9.84 14.16 -3.40
N ALA A 128 10.69 14.93 -4.08
CA ALA A 128 10.26 15.97 -5.02
C ALA A 128 9.37 15.44 -6.16
N GLU A 129 9.60 14.20 -6.60
CA GLU A 129 8.87 13.59 -7.72
C GLU A 129 7.39 13.39 -7.40
N ILE A 130 7.07 12.92 -6.19
CA ILE A 130 5.69 12.79 -5.71
C ILE A 130 5.03 14.18 -5.65
N ILE A 131 5.73 15.19 -5.15
CA ILE A 131 5.19 16.56 -5.08
C ILE A 131 4.90 17.10 -6.47
N GLN A 132 5.83 16.94 -7.41
CA GLN A 132 5.63 17.35 -8.80
C GLN A 132 4.48 16.57 -9.46
N MET A 133 4.34 15.27 -9.17
CA MET A 133 3.22 14.46 -9.66
C MET A 133 1.89 15.02 -9.15
N LEU A 134 1.77 15.28 -7.85
CA LEU A 134 0.54 15.81 -7.25
C LEU A 134 0.19 17.22 -7.76
N ARG A 135 1.19 18.04 -8.14
CA ARG A 135 0.94 19.32 -8.85
C ARG A 135 0.34 19.11 -10.23
N ARG A 136 0.92 18.20 -11.01
CA ARG A 136 0.43 17.88 -12.37
C ARG A 136 -0.94 17.18 -12.35
N ARG A 137 -1.21 16.40 -11.30
CA ARG A 137 -2.42 15.60 -11.08
C ARG A 137 -3.27 16.17 -9.95
N HIS A 138 -3.64 17.44 -10.07
CA HIS A 138 -4.44 18.11 -9.05
C HIS A 138 -5.77 17.39 -8.77
N ASP A 139 -6.38 16.77 -9.79
CA ASP A 139 -7.55 15.91 -9.65
C ASP A 139 -7.31 14.71 -8.72
N TRP A 140 -6.13 14.09 -8.80
CA TRP A 140 -5.75 12.99 -7.89
C TRP A 140 -5.52 13.48 -6.48
N LEU A 141 -4.93 14.67 -6.31
CA LEU A 141 -4.78 15.28 -4.99
C LEU A 141 -6.14 15.54 -4.32
N VAL A 142 -7.14 15.99 -5.07
CA VAL A 142 -8.50 16.17 -4.57
C VAL A 142 -9.10 14.84 -4.14
N GLN A 143 -8.98 13.80 -4.97
CA GLN A 143 -9.45 12.46 -4.62
C GLN A 143 -8.73 11.91 -3.38
N LEU A 144 -7.42 12.13 -3.29
CA LEU A 144 -6.62 11.67 -2.16
C LEU A 144 -7.07 12.29 -0.84
N LYS A 145 -7.39 13.59 -0.83
CA LYS A 145 -7.98 14.25 0.35
C LYS A 145 -9.37 13.73 0.69
N HIS A 146 -10.13 13.25 -0.29
CA HIS A 146 -11.43 12.65 -0.06
C HIS A 146 -11.29 11.26 0.59
N ASP A 147 -10.43 10.41 0.04
CA ASP A 147 -10.24 9.04 0.52
C ASP A 147 -9.48 8.99 1.85
N HIS A 148 -8.54 9.92 2.06
CA HIS A 148 -7.81 10.10 3.31
C HIS A 148 -8.25 11.40 3.98
N ASN A 149 -9.49 11.43 4.47
CA ASN A 149 -10.11 12.60 5.10
C ASN A 149 -9.36 13.14 6.33
N TYR A 150 -8.47 12.34 6.91
CA TYR A 150 -7.59 12.71 8.00
C TYR A 150 -6.32 13.43 7.54
N LEU A 151 -6.00 13.44 6.24
CA LEU A 151 -4.81 14.10 5.70
C LEU A 151 -4.95 15.62 5.75
N GLU A 152 -4.21 16.26 6.64
CA GLU A 152 -4.17 17.71 6.77
C GLU A 152 -3.02 18.29 5.92
N MET A 153 -3.39 19.12 4.96
CA MET A 153 -2.45 19.88 4.12
C MET A 153 -2.58 21.37 4.42
N PRO A 154 -1.92 21.88 5.49
CA PRO A 154 -2.07 23.26 5.93
C PRO A 154 -1.49 24.28 4.94
N PHE A 155 -0.67 23.81 3.99
CA PHE A 155 -0.10 24.63 2.93
C PHE A 155 -0.63 24.16 1.56
N SER A 156 -0.70 25.11 0.62
CA SER A 156 -0.93 24.77 -0.79
C SER A 156 0.23 23.94 -1.32
N ILE A 157 -0.06 23.03 -2.25
CA ILE A 157 0.99 22.21 -2.86
C ILE A 157 2.03 23.02 -3.64
N GLU A 158 1.69 24.25 -4.04
CA GLU A 158 2.64 25.18 -4.66
C GLU A 158 3.70 25.69 -3.68
N GLN A 159 3.45 25.59 -2.37
CA GLN A 159 4.39 26.00 -1.33
C GLN A 159 5.37 24.90 -0.95
N PHE A 160 5.18 23.68 -1.45
CA PHE A 160 6.04 22.55 -1.13
C PHE A 160 7.41 22.68 -1.84
N GLY A 161 8.50 22.47 -1.10
CA GLY A 161 9.85 22.51 -1.65
C GLY A 161 10.25 21.24 -2.40
N ALA A 162 11.54 20.90 -2.33
CA ALA A 162 12.08 19.65 -2.87
C ALA A 162 11.72 18.41 -2.03
N GLY A 163 11.18 18.60 -0.83
CA GLY A 163 10.75 17.53 0.04
C GLY A 163 9.69 18.02 1.00
N VAL A 164 8.88 17.09 1.47
CA VAL A 164 7.84 17.36 2.46
C VAL A 164 7.77 16.19 3.41
N LEU A 165 7.48 16.45 4.67
CA LEU A 165 7.51 15.42 5.69
C LEU A 165 6.09 15.19 6.21
N VAL A 166 5.60 13.96 6.05
CA VAL A 166 4.33 13.51 6.61
C VAL A 166 4.60 13.05 8.04
N GLN A 167 3.94 13.66 9.01
CA GLN A 167 4.09 13.34 10.43
C GLN A 167 2.88 12.58 10.98
N ARG A 168 3.06 12.02 12.18
CA ARG A 168 1.94 11.64 13.07
C ARG A 168 0.96 12.80 13.19
N ASP A 169 -0.32 12.47 13.29
CA ASP A 169 -1.47 13.40 13.15
C ASP A 169 -1.73 13.86 11.70
N TYR A 170 -1.10 13.22 10.71
CA TYR A 170 -1.36 13.40 9.27
C TYR A 170 -1.15 14.83 8.76
N LYS A 171 -0.37 15.60 9.51
CA LYS A 171 0.03 16.94 9.10
C LYS A 171 1.19 16.84 8.16
N ILE A 172 1.00 17.40 6.99
CA ILE A 172 2.08 17.62 6.05
C ILE A 172 2.86 18.86 6.50
N ALA A 173 4.10 18.66 6.95
CA ALA A 173 5.01 19.72 7.37
C ALA A 173 6.03 20.02 6.26
N LEU A 174 6.28 21.32 6.02
CA LEU A 174 7.39 21.75 5.17
C LEU A 174 8.70 21.31 5.82
N THR A 175 9.67 20.91 5.01
CA THR A 175 11.03 20.67 5.48
C THR A 175 11.89 21.87 5.11
N ASP A 176 12.44 22.53 6.12
CA ASP A 176 13.45 23.58 5.95
C ASP A 176 14.78 22.91 5.62
N TRP A 177 15.11 22.76 4.34
CA TRP A 177 16.45 22.38 3.88
C TRP A 177 17.06 23.50 3.04
#